data_AF-A0A535FFX4-F1
#
_entry.id   AF-A0A535FFX4-F1
#
_cell.length_a   1.000
_cell.length_b   1.000
_cell.length_c   1.000
_cell.angle_alpha   90.00
_cell.angle_beta   90.00
_cell.angle_gamma   90.00
#
_symmetry.space_group_name_H-M   'P 1'
#
loop_
_entity.id
_entity.type
_entity.pdbx_description
1 polymer ?
#
loop_
_entity_poly.entity_id
_entity_poly.type
_entity_poly.pdbx_seq_one_letter_code
_entity_poly.pdbx_strand_id
1 'polypeptide(L)'
;MLAPGSPLPGEASCAAKIYRSGFELRPENTSANHQIPTASQIAGLSAWGASAGFDPMADSLRKQITGNFTGTTDEILQWVACKWGVNIDIVRAEAVTESHWRQSMLGDYTDDKVLCPAETWRGTGCYQSYGILQIKYIYNKSAWPMSRDDTAFSAEYTYGSIRACYEGWTTYLYDFPTVAGYPRYHAGDLWGCLGVWYSGRWYSQDALNYVSSVKMHLANRDWERDNF
;
A
#
# COMPACT_ATOMS: atom_id res chain seq x y z
N MET A 1 11.87 7.73 4.48
CA MET A 1 11.07 8.43 3.45
C MET A 1 11.68 9.81 3.24
N LEU A 2 11.51 10.45 2.09
CA LEU A 2 11.78 11.89 1.92
C LEU A 2 11.01 12.64 3.00
N ALA A 3 11.62 13.69 3.57
CA ALA A 3 11.02 14.40 4.70
C ALA A 3 9.62 14.94 4.36
N PRO A 4 8.72 15.09 5.35
CA PRO A 4 7.41 15.71 5.14
C PRO A 4 7.53 17.05 4.39
N GLY A 5 6.61 17.31 3.48
CA GLY A 5 6.58 18.49 2.62
C GLY A 5 7.59 18.47 1.46
N SER A 6 8.45 17.45 1.35
CA SER A 6 9.38 17.35 0.22
C SER A 6 8.64 17.08 -1.09
N PRO A 7 9.03 17.72 -2.21
CA PRO A 7 8.48 17.40 -3.52
C PRO A 7 8.77 15.93 -3.86
N LEU A 8 7.74 15.24 -4.37
CA LEU A 8 7.85 13.85 -4.79
C LEU A 8 8.40 13.75 -6.22
N PRO A 9 9.23 12.73 -6.52
CA PRO A 9 9.66 12.46 -7.89
C PRO A 9 8.51 12.12 -8.83
N GLY A 10 8.60 12.57 -10.09
CA GLY A 10 7.64 12.20 -11.12
C GLY A 10 7.84 10.78 -11.66
N GLU A 11 6.77 10.20 -12.21
CA GLU A 11 6.73 8.80 -12.66
C GLU A 11 7.80 8.46 -13.69
N ALA A 12 7.95 9.29 -14.73
CA ALA A 12 8.96 9.07 -15.78
C ALA A 12 10.38 9.12 -15.23
N SER A 13 10.64 10.00 -14.25
CA SER A 13 11.94 10.07 -13.58
C SER A 13 12.23 8.83 -12.74
N CYS A 14 11.21 8.23 -12.11
CA CYS A 14 11.35 6.99 -11.36
C CYS A 14 11.50 5.78 -12.27
N ALA A 15 10.70 5.69 -13.34
CA ALA A 15 10.80 4.62 -14.33
C ALA A 15 12.16 4.55 -15.02
N ALA A 16 12.87 5.68 -15.13
CA ALA A 16 14.22 5.75 -15.66
C ALA A 16 15.32 5.35 -14.66
N LYS A 17 15.00 5.27 -13.35
CA LYS A 17 15.97 5.01 -12.27
C LYS A 17 15.93 3.58 -11.74
N ILE A 18 14.92 2.80 -12.09
CA ILE A 18 14.82 1.42 -11.63
C ILE A 18 15.94 0.57 -12.22
N TYR A 19 16.40 -0.40 -11.43
CA TYR A 19 17.19 -1.51 -11.92
C TYR A 19 16.27 -2.49 -12.64
N ARG A 20 16.50 -2.64 -13.95
CA ARG A 20 15.71 -3.55 -14.79
C ARG A 20 16.17 -4.99 -14.61
N SER A 21 15.20 -5.90 -14.49
CA SER A 21 15.42 -7.35 -14.44
C SER A 21 14.48 -8.02 -15.44
N GLY A 22 15.03 -8.83 -16.33
CA GLY A 22 14.20 -9.69 -17.20
C GLY A 22 13.60 -10.90 -16.47
N PHE A 23 13.97 -11.12 -15.20
CA PHE A 23 13.50 -12.23 -14.38
C PHE A 23 12.41 -11.76 -13.41
N GLU A 24 11.23 -12.34 -13.55
CA GLU A 24 10.09 -12.15 -12.66
C GLU A 24 10.09 -13.24 -11.57
N LEU A 25 10.27 -12.83 -10.31
CA LEU A 25 10.27 -13.72 -9.13
C LEU A 25 8.89 -14.32 -8.82
N ARG A 26 7.83 -13.68 -9.31
CA ARG A 26 6.42 -14.10 -9.18
C ARG A 26 5.76 -14.15 -10.55
N PRO A 27 6.07 -15.16 -11.40
CA PRO A 27 5.48 -15.26 -12.74
C PRO A 27 3.96 -15.21 -12.74
N GLU A 28 3.30 -15.66 -11.66
CA GLU A 28 1.87 -15.57 -11.46
C GLU A 28 1.32 -14.12 -11.43
N ASN A 29 2.16 -13.13 -11.17
CA ASN A 29 1.77 -11.71 -11.19
C ASN A 29 1.78 -11.12 -12.61
N THR A 30 2.32 -11.82 -13.63
CA THR A 30 2.59 -11.24 -14.96
C THR A 30 1.41 -10.45 -15.52
N SER A 31 0.19 -11.01 -15.50
CA SER A 31 -1.00 -10.32 -16.01
C SER A 31 -1.28 -9.02 -15.25
N ALA A 32 -1.20 -9.04 -13.91
CA ALA A 32 -1.48 -7.86 -13.09
C ALA A 32 -0.35 -6.82 -13.10
N ASN A 33 0.90 -7.26 -13.30
CA ASN A 33 2.05 -6.39 -13.49
C ASN A 33 2.02 -5.62 -14.83
N HIS A 34 1.19 -6.07 -15.77
CA HIS A 34 1.01 -5.45 -17.09
C HIS A 34 -0.40 -4.88 -17.29
N GLN A 35 -1.23 -4.91 -16.26
CA GLN A 35 -2.48 -4.18 -16.24
C GLN A 35 -2.17 -2.72 -15.89
N ILE A 36 -2.90 -1.79 -16.53
CA ILE A 36 -2.87 -0.37 -16.19
C ILE A 36 -4.31 0.07 -15.95
N PRO A 37 -4.59 0.96 -14.98
CA PRO A 37 -5.94 1.46 -14.77
C PRO A 37 -6.39 2.34 -15.94
N THR A 38 -7.65 2.21 -16.30
CA THR A 38 -8.26 3.15 -17.26
C THR A 38 -8.40 4.54 -16.65
N ALA A 39 -8.45 5.57 -17.50
CA ALA A 39 -8.70 6.94 -17.06
C ALA A 39 -10.01 7.07 -16.25
N SER A 40 -11.03 6.29 -16.59
CA SER A 40 -12.31 6.26 -15.86
C SER A 40 -12.15 5.70 -14.45
N GLN A 41 -11.36 4.62 -14.29
CA GLN A 41 -11.09 4.04 -12.98
C GLN A 41 -10.31 5.01 -12.08
N ILE A 42 -9.29 5.69 -12.62
CA ILE A 42 -8.53 6.71 -11.87
C ILE A 42 -9.42 7.91 -11.51
N ALA A 43 -10.26 8.38 -12.44
CA ALA A 43 -11.21 9.46 -12.18
C ALA A 43 -12.28 9.06 -11.15
N GLY A 44 -12.59 7.77 -11.02
CA GLY A 44 -13.55 7.20 -10.07
C GLY A 44 -13.03 7.07 -8.63
N LEU A 45 -11.74 7.32 -8.38
CA LEU A 45 -11.20 7.33 -7.02
C LEU A 45 -11.86 8.42 -6.15
N SER A 46 -12.38 8.01 -5.00
CA SER A 46 -12.96 8.92 -4.01
C SER A 46 -11.90 9.88 -3.48
N ALA A 47 -12.26 11.16 -3.33
CA ALA A 47 -11.35 12.15 -2.78
C ALA A 47 -10.86 11.76 -1.37
N TRP A 48 -9.58 12.02 -1.09
CA TRP A 48 -9.04 11.90 0.26
C TRP A 48 -9.30 13.20 1.02
N GLY A 49 -10.17 13.15 2.02
CA GLY A 49 -10.53 14.29 2.85
C GLY A 49 -11.26 13.86 4.11
N ALA A 50 -11.99 14.78 4.74
CA ALA A 50 -12.56 14.56 6.08
C ALA A 50 -13.42 13.29 6.18
N SER A 51 -14.24 12.99 5.16
CA SER A 51 -15.08 11.78 5.13
C SER A 51 -14.29 10.47 5.04
N ALA A 52 -13.04 10.54 4.59
CA ALA A 52 -12.10 9.42 4.52
C ALA A 52 -11.09 9.45 5.69
N GLY A 53 -11.26 10.36 6.66
CA GLY A 53 -10.36 10.47 7.80
C GLY A 53 -9.01 11.14 7.48
N PHE A 54 -8.96 11.93 6.41
CA PHE A 54 -7.77 12.68 6.00
C PHE A 54 -7.99 14.20 6.08
N ASP A 55 -6.90 14.95 6.21
CA ASP A 55 -6.85 16.36 5.87
C ASP A 55 -7.14 16.51 4.36
N PRO A 56 -7.97 17.47 3.91
CA PRO A 56 -8.23 17.69 2.49
C PRO A 56 -6.97 17.88 1.62
N MET A 57 -5.84 18.30 2.19
CA MET A 57 -4.55 18.37 1.49
C MET A 57 -4.09 17.00 0.97
N ALA A 58 -4.48 15.90 1.61
CA ALA A 58 -4.13 14.54 1.19
C ALA A 58 -4.66 14.19 -0.21
N ASP A 59 -5.74 14.82 -0.68
CA ASP A 59 -6.24 14.60 -2.04
C ASP A 59 -5.22 14.97 -3.12
N SER A 60 -4.26 15.85 -2.82
CA SER A 60 -3.15 16.17 -3.71
C SER A 60 -2.21 14.98 -3.96
N LEU A 61 -2.08 14.07 -2.99
CA LEU A 61 -1.34 12.81 -3.14
C LEU A 61 -2.17 11.77 -3.87
N ARG A 62 -3.47 11.64 -3.52
CA ARG A 62 -4.37 10.74 -4.26
C ARG A 62 -4.41 11.04 -5.75
N LYS A 63 -4.45 12.32 -6.12
CA LYS A 63 -4.42 12.77 -7.53
C LYS A 63 -3.14 12.42 -8.27
N GLN A 64 -2.07 12.08 -7.56
CA GLN A 64 -0.85 11.58 -8.18
C GLN A 64 -0.92 10.08 -8.50
N ILE A 65 -1.90 9.33 -7.99
CA ILE A 65 -2.05 7.89 -8.26
C ILE A 65 -2.55 7.67 -9.69
N THR A 66 -1.84 6.83 -10.45
CA THR A 66 -2.16 6.47 -11.82
C THR A 66 -2.08 4.96 -12.08
N GLY A 67 -1.28 4.21 -11.31
CA GLY A 67 -0.93 2.82 -11.61
C GLY A 67 -0.16 2.64 -12.93
N ASN A 68 0.36 3.71 -13.52
CA ASN A 68 0.88 3.71 -14.90
C ASN A 68 2.33 3.25 -14.99
N PHE A 69 2.61 2.04 -14.50
CA PHE A 69 3.92 1.41 -14.63
C PHE A 69 3.77 -0.09 -14.83
N THR A 70 4.58 -0.66 -15.73
CA THR A 70 4.62 -2.10 -16.00
C THR A 70 6.05 -2.61 -15.99
N GLY A 71 6.21 -3.89 -15.64
CA GLY A 71 7.51 -4.51 -15.50
C GLY A 71 7.43 -5.78 -14.69
N THR A 72 8.53 -6.15 -14.05
CA THR A 72 8.49 -7.20 -13.02
C THR A 72 7.94 -6.68 -11.70
N THR A 73 7.58 -7.58 -10.78
CA THR A 73 7.09 -7.25 -9.45
C THR A 73 8.12 -6.38 -8.72
N ASP A 74 9.41 -6.73 -8.78
CA ASP A 74 10.46 -5.92 -8.15
C ASP A 74 10.62 -4.55 -8.81
N GLU A 75 10.54 -4.47 -10.15
CA GLU A 75 10.59 -3.19 -10.87
C GLU A 75 9.43 -2.26 -10.45
N ILE A 76 8.23 -2.81 -10.25
CA ILE A 76 7.07 -2.08 -9.73
C ILE A 76 7.34 -1.57 -8.30
N LEU A 77 7.85 -2.42 -7.41
CA LEU A 77 8.18 -1.99 -6.03
C LEU A 77 9.26 -0.90 -6.02
N GLN A 78 10.28 -0.99 -6.89
CA GLN A 78 11.30 0.04 -7.09
C GLN A 78 10.70 1.37 -7.56
N TRP A 79 9.80 1.30 -8.54
CA TRP A 79 9.13 2.48 -9.08
C TRP A 79 8.28 3.17 -8.01
N VAL A 80 7.47 2.42 -7.26
CA VAL A 80 6.67 2.94 -6.14
C VAL A 80 7.57 3.54 -5.05
N ALA A 81 8.66 2.87 -4.70
CA ALA A 81 9.59 3.37 -3.68
C ALA A 81 10.16 4.74 -4.06
N CYS A 82 10.61 4.89 -5.31
CA CYS A 82 11.08 6.16 -5.82
C CYS A 82 9.98 7.23 -5.81
N LYS A 83 8.79 6.92 -6.32
CA LYS A 83 7.71 7.89 -6.49
C LYS A 83 7.24 8.48 -5.16
N TRP A 84 7.16 7.66 -4.12
CA TRP A 84 6.74 8.09 -2.78
C TRP A 84 7.92 8.45 -1.86
N GLY A 85 9.14 8.38 -2.38
CA GLY A 85 10.36 8.75 -1.68
C GLY A 85 10.66 7.84 -0.50
N VAL A 86 10.26 6.57 -0.52
CA VAL A 86 10.52 5.59 0.54
C VAL A 86 11.74 4.74 0.19
N ASN A 87 12.40 4.18 1.21
CA ASN A 87 13.48 3.23 0.98
C ASN A 87 12.88 1.95 0.37
N ILE A 88 13.43 1.51 -0.76
CA ILE A 88 12.96 0.33 -1.48
C ILE A 88 12.96 -0.95 -0.63
N ASP A 89 13.94 -1.14 0.25
CA ASP A 89 13.99 -2.34 1.07
C ASP A 89 12.84 -2.39 2.09
N ILE A 90 12.30 -1.24 2.50
CA ILE A 90 11.08 -1.19 3.33
C ILE A 90 9.87 -1.63 2.51
N VAL A 91 9.74 -1.14 1.26
CA VAL A 91 8.66 -1.55 0.35
C VAL A 91 8.68 -3.05 0.08
N ARG A 92 9.88 -3.59 -0.17
CA ARG A 92 10.09 -5.02 -0.37
C ARG A 92 9.72 -5.81 0.88
N ALA A 93 10.20 -5.40 2.06
CA ALA A 93 9.90 -6.07 3.32
C ALA A 93 8.40 -6.05 3.66
N GLU A 94 7.73 -4.94 3.40
CA GLU A 94 6.29 -4.82 3.59
C GLU A 94 5.54 -5.76 2.63
N ALA A 95 5.89 -5.78 1.35
CA ALA A 95 5.31 -6.70 0.38
C ALA A 95 5.58 -8.18 0.73
N VAL A 96 6.72 -8.50 1.36
CA VAL A 96 6.94 -9.85 1.93
C VAL A 96 5.90 -10.13 3.01
N THR A 97 5.76 -9.20 3.97
CA THR A 97 4.85 -9.32 5.11
C THR A 97 3.39 -9.49 4.68
N GLU A 98 2.95 -8.70 3.71
CA GLU A 98 1.55 -8.65 3.30
C GLU A 98 1.14 -9.83 2.39
N SER A 99 2.05 -10.30 1.53
CA SER A 99 1.65 -11.23 0.47
C SER A 99 2.73 -12.19 -0.03
N HIS A 100 3.95 -12.15 0.53
CA HIS A 100 5.12 -12.77 -0.12
C HIS A 100 5.27 -12.33 -1.59
N TRP A 101 4.96 -11.06 -1.88
CA TRP A 101 4.94 -10.44 -3.22
C TRP A 101 3.86 -10.98 -4.17
N ARG A 102 2.83 -11.67 -3.69
CA ARG A 102 1.78 -12.22 -4.55
C ARG A 102 0.62 -11.25 -4.70
N GLN A 103 0.38 -10.78 -5.92
CA GLN A 103 -0.77 -9.92 -6.21
C GLN A 103 -2.11 -10.64 -5.98
N SER A 104 -2.15 -11.96 -6.14
CA SER A 104 -3.34 -12.78 -5.91
C SER A 104 -3.67 -13.00 -4.43
N MET A 105 -2.91 -12.44 -3.49
CA MET A 105 -3.11 -12.65 -2.06
C MET A 105 -4.48 -12.15 -1.61
N LEU A 106 -5.16 -12.98 -0.81
CA LEU A 106 -6.48 -12.73 -0.25
C LEU A 106 -6.42 -12.79 1.28
N GLY A 107 -6.97 -11.79 1.94
CA GLY A 107 -6.99 -11.68 3.41
C GLY A 107 -8.36 -11.28 3.95
N ASP A 108 -8.53 -11.42 5.27
CA ASP A 108 -9.73 -11.00 6.00
C ASP A 108 -11.04 -11.64 5.47
N TYR A 109 -11.11 -12.98 5.48
CA TYR A 109 -12.33 -13.71 5.12
C TYR A 109 -13.50 -13.29 6.03
N THR A 110 -14.67 -13.13 5.42
CA THR A 110 -15.92 -12.79 6.11
C THR A 110 -17.09 -13.57 5.50
N ASP A 111 -18.05 -13.94 6.33
CA ASP A 111 -19.36 -14.46 5.94
C ASP A 111 -20.43 -13.36 5.84
N ASP A 112 -20.09 -12.11 6.12
CA ASP A 112 -20.97 -10.96 5.91
C ASP A 112 -20.89 -10.47 4.45
N LYS A 113 -21.95 -10.76 3.69
CA LYS A 113 -22.10 -10.38 2.28
C LYS A 113 -22.00 -8.86 2.05
N VAL A 114 -22.35 -8.03 3.02
CA VAL A 114 -22.31 -6.55 2.89
C VAL A 114 -20.88 -6.04 2.82
N LEU A 115 -19.93 -6.78 3.41
CA LEU A 115 -18.51 -6.43 3.43
C LEU A 115 -17.77 -6.88 2.16
N CYS A 116 -18.43 -7.61 1.27
CA CYS A 116 -17.80 -8.15 0.08
C CYS A 116 -17.62 -7.12 -1.03
N PRO A 117 -16.45 -7.14 -1.70
CA PRO A 117 -16.32 -6.48 -2.99
C PRO A 117 -17.34 -7.00 -4.00
N ALA A 118 -17.71 -6.13 -4.96
CA ALA A 118 -18.63 -6.49 -6.02
C ALA A 118 -18.21 -7.80 -6.70
N GLU A 119 -19.17 -8.71 -6.89
CA GLU A 119 -19.00 -10.00 -7.58
C GLU A 119 -18.09 -11.04 -6.90
N THR A 120 -17.68 -10.81 -5.65
CA THR A 120 -16.78 -11.74 -4.93
C THR A 120 -17.47 -12.74 -4.02
N TRP A 121 -18.75 -12.53 -3.68
CA TRP A 121 -19.50 -13.45 -2.82
C TRP A 121 -19.68 -14.82 -3.49
N ARG A 122 -19.18 -15.88 -2.85
CA ARG A 122 -19.23 -17.27 -3.37
C ARG A 122 -20.28 -18.16 -2.71
N GLY A 123 -21.31 -17.56 -2.09
CA GLY A 123 -22.38 -18.30 -1.41
C GLY A 123 -22.17 -18.45 0.10
N THR A 124 -20.91 -18.52 0.55
CA THR A 124 -20.55 -18.70 1.97
C THR A 124 -19.71 -17.55 2.54
N GLY A 125 -19.20 -16.66 1.70
CA GLY A 125 -18.31 -15.59 2.11
C GLY A 125 -17.47 -15.02 0.98
N CYS A 126 -16.56 -14.12 1.35
CA CYS A 126 -15.59 -13.46 0.51
C CYS A 126 -14.39 -12.99 1.35
N TYR A 127 -13.36 -12.47 0.69
CA TYR A 127 -12.24 -11.81 1.34
C TYR A 127 -12.45 -10.29 1.31
N GLN A 128 -11.74 -9.56 2.18
CA GLN A 128 -11.82 -8.10 2.24
C GLN A 128 -10.51 -7.41 1.86
N SER A 129 -9.38 -8.11 1.97
CA SER A 129 -8.06 -7.55 1.69
C SER A 129 -7.45 -8.23 0.46
N TYR A 130 -6.94 -7.41 -0.47
CA TYR A 130 -6.55 -7.86 -1.80
C TYR A 130 -5.24 -7.22 -2.24
N GLY A 131 -4.49 -7.94 -3.07
CA GLY A 131 -3.33 -7.39 -3.75
C GLY A 131 -2.04 -7.56 -2.96
N ILE A 132 -0.95 -7.15 -3.59
CA ILE A 132 0.42 -7.29 -3.09
C ILE A 132 0.67 -6.61 -1.74
N LEU A 133 -0.08 -5.55 -1.41
CA LEU A 133 -0.04 -4.84 -0.13
C LEU A 133 -1.39 -4.84 0.61
N GLN A 134 -2.25 -5.81 0.34
CA GLN A 134 -3.47 -6.09 1.11
C GLN A 134 -4.40 -4.89 1.35
N ILE A 135 -4.77 -4.19 0.26
CA ILE A 135 -5.74 -3.09 0.32
C ILE A 135 -7.10 -3.63 0.79
N LYS A 136 -7.55 -3.16 1.95
CA LYS A 136 -8.85 -3.52 2.54
C LYS A 136 -10.00 -2.79 1.85
N TYR A 137 -10.85 -3.54 1.16
CA TYR A 137 -11.94 -3.06 0.32
C TYR A 137 -12.91 -2.13 1.04
N ILE A 138 -13.35 -2.49 2.25
CA ILE A 138 -14.42 -1.75 2.93
C ILE A 138 -14.07 -0.29 3.24
N TYR A 139 -12.77 0.00 3.42
CA TYR A 139 -12.25 1.34 3.64
C TYR A 139 -11.80 2.04 2.35
N ASN A 140 -11.54 1.26 1.28
CA ASN A 140 -10.94 1.73 0.04
C ASN A 140 -11.78 1.33 -1.18
N LYS A 141 -13.12 1.42 -1.08
CA LYS A 141 -14.04 0.85 -2.09
C LYS A 141 -13.80 1.34 -3.51
N SER A 142 -13.41 2.60 -3.68
CA SER A 142 -13.13 3.18 -5.00
C SER A 142 -11.82 2.70 -5.63
N ALA A 143 -10.94 2.07 -4.86
CA ALA A 143 -9.75 1.38 -5.37
C ALA A 143 -10.10 0.06 -6.08
N TRP A 144 -11.31 -0.47 -5.88
CA TRP A 144 -11.79 -1.67 -6.55
C TRP A 144 -12.20 -1.38 -8.01
N PRO A 145 -11.89 -2.24 -9.00
CA PRO A 145 -11.19 -3.52 -8.88
C PRO A 145 -9.66 -3.42 -9.04
N MET A 146 -9.11 -2.23 -9.26
CA MET A 146 -7.69 -2.02 -9.55
C MET A 146 -6.78 -2.61 -8.44
N SER A 147 -7.17 -2.50 -7.17
CA SER A 147 -6.43 -3.07 -6.05
C SER A 147 -6.17 -4.59 -6.17
N ARG A 148 -7.08 -5.32 -6.84
CA ARG A 148 -6.98 -6.76 -7.10
C ARG A 148 -6.25 -7.05 -8.42
N ASP A 149 -6.54 -6.28 -9.46
CA ASP A 149 -6.17 -6.64 -10.83
C ASP A 149 -4.86 -6.00 -11.31
N ASP A 150 -4.33 -5.02 -10.58
CA ASP A 150 -3.19 -4.20 -11.00
C ASP A 150 -2.17 -4.04 -9.86
N THR A 151 -0.98 -4.62 -10.06
CA THR A 151 0.08 -4.62 -9.04
C THR A 151 0.65 -3.22 -8.82
N ALA A 152 0.84 -2.43 -9.88
CA ALA A 152 1.42 -1.10 -9.78
C ALA A 152 0.46 -0.14 -9.07
N PHE A 153 -0.82 -0.16 -9.43
CA PHE A 153 -1.86 0.58 -8.73
C PHE A 153 -1.97 0.15 -7.27
N SER A 154 -1.99 -1.17 -6.99
CA SER A 154 -2.10 -1.69 -5.62
C SER A 154 -0.96 -1.17 -4.74
N ALA A 155 0.29 -1.30 -5.21
CA ALA A 155 1.45 -0.82 -4.47
C ALA A 155 1.45 0.71 -4.31
N GLU A 156 1.08 1.45 -5.36
CA GLU A 156 1.04 2.90 -5.35
C GLU A 156 -0.04 3.48 -4.44
N TYR A 157 -1.24 2.91 -4.45
CA TYR A 157 -2.35 3.38 -3.62
C TYR A 157 -2.01 3.26 -2.13
N THR A 158 -1.42 2.12 -1.74
CA THR A 158 -0.91 1.90 -0.38
C THR A 158 0.15 2.93 -0.02
N TYR A 159 1.18 3.13 -0.84
CA TYR A 159 2.26 4.06 -0.51
C TYR A 159 1.86 5.54 -0.58
N GLY A 160 0.87 5.88 -1.39
CA GLY A 160 0.23 7.19 -1.35
C GLY A 160 -0.50 7.42 -0.02
N SER A 161 -1.22 6.41 0.49
CA SER A 161 -1.92 6.46 1.77
C SER A 161 -0.93 6.53 2.95
N ILE A 162 0.12 5.73 2.91
CA ILE A 162 1.23 5.79 3.88
C ILE A 162 1.92 7.15 3.82
N ARG A 163 2.11 7.73 2.63
CA ARG A 163 2.66 9.09 2.49
C ARG A 163 1.74 10.13 3.12
N ALA A 164 0.43 10.06 2.89
CA ALA A 164 -0.52 10.98 3.53
C ALA A 164 -0.45 10.88 5.07
N CYS A 165 -0.35 9.67 5.61
CA CYS A 165 -0.07 9.48 7.04
C CYS A 165 1.27 10.11 7.46
N TYR A 166 2.33 9.89 6.68
CA TYR A 166 3.67 10.38 6.99
C TYR A 166 3.76 11.91 6.98
N GLU A 167 2.94 12.58 6.17
CA GLU A 167 2.79 14.03 6.15
C GLU A 167 2.06 14.60 7.38
N GLY A 168 1.46 13.75 8.21
CA GLY A 168 0.63 14.20 9.34
C GLY A 168 -0.84 14.44 8.95
N TRP A 169 -1.29 13.94 7.80
CA TRP A 169 -2.60 14.24 7.22
C TRP A 169 -3.68 13.19 7.49
N THR A 170 -3.44 12.15 8.29
CA THR A 170 -4.47 11.21 8.71
C THR A 170 -5.14 11.71 9.99
N THR A 171 -6.16 12.55 9.85
CA THR A 171 -6.69 13.41 10.92
C THR A 171 -7.30 12.63 12.08
N TYR A 172 -7.94 11.49 11.83
CA TYR A 172 -8.56 10.72 12.91
C TYR A 172 -7.55 10.21 13.93
N LEU A 173 -6.28 10.03 13.56
CA LEU A 173 -5.24 9.48 14.44
C LEU A 173 -4.88 10.41 15.60
N TYR A 174 -5.16 11.72 15.50
CA TYR A 174 -4.93 12.66 16.59
C TYR A 174 -5.79 12.36 17.83
N ASP A 175 -6.92 11.68 17.65
CA ASP A 175 -7.86 11.33 18.72
C ASP A 175 -7.57 9.95 19.33
N PHE A 176 -6.67 9.14 18.73
CA PHE A 176 -6.38 7.80 19.22
C PHE A 176 -5.29 7.80 20.31
N PRO A 177 -5.50 7.08 21.42
CA PRO A 177 -4.45 6.85 22.40
C PRO A 177 -3.39 5.91 21.84
N THR A 178 -2.16 6.05 22.32
CA THR A 178 -1.03 5.16 22.01
C THR A 178 -0.73 4.21 23.16
N VAL A 179 -0.07 3.08 22.88
CA VAL A 179 0.51 2.28 23.98
C VAL A 179 1.56 3.11 24.73
N ALA A 180 1.69 2.86 26.03
CA ALA A 180 2.66 3.54 26.88
C ALA A 180 4.08 3.44 26.28
N GLY A 181 4.78 4.59 26.22
CA GLY A 181 6.13 4.68 25.66
C GLY A 181 6.20 5.08 24.17
N TYR A 182 5.05 5.19 23.47
CA TYR A 182 5.01 5.64 22.07
C TYR A 182 4.42 7.05 21.94
N PRO A 183 4.93 7.88 21.00
CA PRO A 183 4.48 9.26 20.82
C PRO A 183 3.08 9.30 20.20
N ARG A 184 2.32 10.37 20.48
CA ARG A 184 1.08 10.67 19.75
C ARG A 184 1.35 10.87 18.26
N TYR A 185 0.30 10.80 17.45
CA TYR A 185 0.43 10.99 16.01
C TYR A 185 1.11 12.31 15.64
N HIS A 186 2.12 12.23 14.78
CA HIS A 186 2.85 13.36 14.24
C HIS A 186 3.43 13.02 12.85
N ALA A 187 3.74 14.05 12.06
CA ALA A 187 4.41 13.88 10.77
C ALA A 187 5.84 13.32 10.94
N GLY A 188 6.33 12.63 9.92
CA GLY A 188 7.72 12.18 9.85
C GLY A 188 8.01 10.80 10.43
N ASP A 189 7.01 10.07 10.92
CA ASP A 189 7.16 8.72 11.45
C ASP A 189 6.60 7.65 10.51
N LEU A 190 7.49 7.04 9.73
CA LEU A 190 7.16 5.99 8.76
C LEU A 190 6.74 4.69 9.45
N TRP A 191 7.34 4.35 10.59
CA TRP A 191 7.03 3.09 11.27
C TRP A 191 5.62 3.12 11.87
N GLY A 192 5.23 4.26 12.45
CA GLY A 192 3.86 4.47 12.87
C GLY A 192 2.88 4.34 11.69
N CYS A 193 3.20 4.92 10.54
CA CYS A 193 2.32 4.87 9.36
C CYS A 193 2.21 3.49 8.69
N LEU A 194 3.28 2.69 8.67
CA LEU A 194 3.21 1.28 8.28
C LEU A 194 2.29 0.49 9.23
N GLY A 195 2.39 0.74 10.53
CA GLY A 195 1.50 0.14 11.53
C GLY A 195 0.03 0.57 11.37
N VAL A 196 -0.23 1.81 10.96
CA VAL A 196 -1.58 2.31 10.65
C VAL A 196 -2.14 1.65 9.40
N TRP A 197 -1.33 1.43 8.36
CA TRP A 197 -1.79 0.75 7.15
C TRP A 197 -2.43 -0.60 7.48
N TYR A 198 -1.75 -1.39 8.32
CA TYR A 198 -2.25 -2.68 8.79
C TYR A 198 -3.41 -2.58 9.78
N SER A 199 -3.25 -1.81 10.87
CA SER A 199 -4.17 -1.87 12.02
C SER A 199 -5.26 -0.80 12.04
N GLY A 200 -5.14 0.24 11.21
CA GLY A 200 -5.94 1.46 11.29
C GLY A 200 -5.73 2.28 12.56
N ARG A 201 -4.70 2.00 13.38
CA ARG A 201 -4.46 2.67 14.67
C ARG A 201 -2.99 3.03 14.89
N TRP A 202 -2.75 4.24 15.38
CA TRP A 202 -1.40 4.75 15.67
C TRP A 202 -0.78 4.01 16.85
N TYR A 203 0.34 3.31 16.64
CA TYR A 203 1.04 2.52 17.65
C TYR A 203 0.08 1.77 18.59
N SER A 204 -0.83 0.98 18.01
CA SER A 204 -1.57 -0.06 18.75
C SER A 204 -0.70 -1.31 18.92
N GLN A 205 -1.10 -2.27 19.77
CA GLN A 205 -0.35 -3.52 19.90
C GLN A 205 -0.26 -4.27 18.56
N ASP A 206 -1.34 -4.29 17.79
CA ASP A 206 -1.38 -4.92 16.46
C ASP A 206 -0.47 -4.20 15.46
N ALA A 207 -0.46 -2.85 15.48
CA ALA A 207 0.48 -2.05 14.70
C ALA A 207 1.94 -2.39 15.01
N LEU A 208 2.26 -2.54 16.31
CA LEU A 208 3.61 -2.87 16.76
C LEU A 208 4.04 -4.27 16.34
N ASN A 209 3.13 -5.24 16.44
CA ASN A 209 3.39 -6.60 16.00
C ASN A 209 3.66 -6.65 14.49
N TYR A 210 2.84 -5.96 13.70
CA TYR A 210 3.03 -5.84 12.26
C TYR A 210 4.37 -5.16 11.91
N VAL A 211 4.67 -4.00 12.50
CA VAL A 211 5.95 -3.30 12.29
C VAL A 211 7.14 -4.16 12.68
N SER A 212 7.03 -4.98 13.73
CA SER A 212 8.06 -5.94 14.11
C SER A 212 8.29 -6.98 13.01
N SER A 213 7.21 -7.51 12.40
CA SER A 213 7.29 -8.44 11.26
C SER A 213 7.98 -7.80 10.06
N VAL A 214 7.58 -6.59 9.67
CA VAL A 214 8.21 -5.85 8.57
C VAL A 214 9.70 -5.62 8.83
N LYS A 215 10.07 -5.21 10.06
CA LYS A 215 11.47 -5.02 10.46
C LYS A 215 12.26 -6.33 10.42
N MET A 216 11.65 -7.46 10.78
CA MET A 216 12.28 -8.77 10.69
C MET A 216 12.57 -9.13 9.23
N HIS A 217 11.59 -9.00 8.34
CA HIS A 217 11.77 -9.25 6.91
C HIS A 217 12.80 -8.31 6.27
N LEU A 218 12.82 -7.04 6.71
CA LEU A 218 13.82 -6.05 6.31
C LEU A 218 15.23 -6.46 6.72
N ALA A 219 15.42 -6.82 7.99
CA ALA A 219 16.73 -7.24 8.52
C ALA A 219 17.24 -8.52 7.86
N ASN A 220 16.32 -9.43 7.55
CA ASN A 220 16.60 -10.71 6.91
C ASN A 220 16.80 -10.61 5.39
N ARG A 221 16.38 -9.51 4.78
CA ARG A 221 16.27 -9.34 3.31
C ARG A 221 15.59 -10.56 2.67
N ASP A 222 14.42 -10.93 3.18
CA ASP A 222 13.77 -12.21 2.83
C ASP A 222 13.50 -12.38 1.32
N TRP A 223 13.37 -11.28 0.59
CA TRP A 223 13.22 -11.27 -0.87
C TRP A 223 14.49 -11.65 -1.65
N GLU A 224 15.64 -11.79 -0.98
CA GLU A 224 16.92 -12.19 -1.59
C GLU A 224 17.33 -13.62 -1.22
N ARG A 225 16.53 -14.31 -0.41
CA ARG A 225 16.83 -15.68 0.04
C ARG A 225 16.59 -16.69 -1.07
N ASP A 226 17.36 -17.77 -1.04
CA ASP A 226 17.14 -18.92 -1.89
C ASP A 226 15.73 -19.48 -1.67
N ASN A 227 14.99 -19.72 -2.76
CA ASN A 227 13.58 -20.14 -2.77
C ASN A 227 12.57 -19.11 -2.28
N PHE A 228 12.93 -17.82 -2.28
CA PHE A 228 11.94 -16.77 -2.12
C PHE A 228 10.88 -16.82 -3.23
#